data_AF-A0A2G3E5V0-F1
#
_entry.id   AF-A0A2G3E5V0-F1
#
_cell.length_a   1.000
_cell.length_b   1.000
_cell.length_c   1.000
_cell.angle_alpha   90.00
_cell.angle_beta   90.00
_cell.angle_gamma   90.00
#
_symmetry.space_group_name_H-M   'P 1'
#
loop_
_entity.id
_entity.type
_entity.pdbx_description
1 polymer ?
#
loop_
_entity_poly.entity_id
_entity_poly.type
_entity_poly.pdbx_seq_one_letter_code
_entity_poly.pdbx_strand_id
1 'polypeptide(L)'
;MKNKARSGSVTVLASVSLMLVAGLIFTLLEGARFREVQRVAGVMTQTAAESLFSHYEPTLWDAYHFLALEAGAGNDHSVRSREAWLKDTMDTELGTGNQGSLLQMSVKNVSLEHCLYVSDQEGAVFESAVSAYMQNNIAYELYHGIAGLSEEIANLKDENLDEKMQDARDELASLEEQKARPSMIKQSFQSKKKKHSEEESALDVAKEIDATGISALVLPSHSKISNRMMDEDHLSARDLQEGDGEAVSTNVYQTMLTILYLGTYFSSYTDAKENHGLQYELEYILSGKIGDSKNLNAAITKLFAVRELANFAYIITDSAKISEAETMATVISVVTLMPAAMEAIKYGILAAWSCAESVLDLRALLAGKKVALIKNSAQWSTDLWDLLSVWDHEKMSEECENGFDYNSYLLAMILLQSQKTRSSRALDVMELTVREAEKRPDFCINDCIVESGLSVSFQYHTAFAGMDLLTEKREGTLFTEAVTTYSYRKAGV
;
A
#
# COMPACT_ATOMS: atom_id res chain seq x y z
N MET A 1 24.37 101.15 -22.98
CA MET A 1 23.73 99.82 -23.14
C MET A 1 24.09 98.98 -21.93
N LYS A 2 23.11 98.61 -21.09
CA LYS A 2 23.33 97.83 -19.85
C LYS A 2 23.43 96.34 -20.19
N ASN A 3 24.59 95.73 -19.93
CA ASN A 3 24.77 94.27 -19.95
C ASN A 3 24.02 93.65 -18.76
N LYS A 4 22.92 92.94 -19.04
CA LYS A 4 22.30 92.02 -18.07
C LYS A 4 23.15 90.75 -18.01
N ALA A 5 23.90 90.57 -16.93
CA ALA A 5 24.56 89.31 -16.62
C ALA A 5 23.49 88.22 -16.40
N ARG A 6 23.57 87.12 -17.17
CA ARG A 6 22.70 85.95 -17.04
C ARG A 6 23.28 85.00 -15.97
N SER A 7 22.92 85.20 -14.71
CA SER A 7 23.31 84.34 -13.58
C SER A 7 22.25 83.27 -13.27
N GLY A 8 22.02 82.35 -14.21
CA GLY A 8 21.01 81.29 -14.07
C GLY A 8 21.37 79.92 -14.68
N SER A 9 22.55 79.75 -15.29
CA SER A 9 22.87 78.48 -16.00
C SER A 9 23.36 77.35 -15.08
N VAL A 10 24.02 77.67 -13.96
CA VAL A 10 24.59 76.64 -13.06
C VAL A 10 23.50 75.92 -12.28
N THR A 11 22.46 76.63 -11.82
CA THR A 11 21.35 76.03 -11.07
C THR A 11 20.52 75.09 -11.92
N VAL A 12 20.29 75.44 -13.20
CA VAL A 12 19.55 74.58 -14.14
C VAL A 12 20.33 73.30 -14.45
N LEU A 13 21.63 73.41 -14.68
CA LEU A 13 22.48 72.23 -14.90
C LEU A 13 22.51 71.35 -13.64
N ALA A 14 22.70 71.93 -12.45
CA ALA A 14 22.71 71.20 -11.20
C ALA A 14 21.37 70.51 -10.91
N SER A 15 20.23 71.15 -11.18
CA SER A 15 18.91 70.54 -11.02
C SER A 15 18.69 69.38 -11.99
N VAL A 16 19.13 69.49 -13.25
CA VAL A 16 19.02 68.41 -14.24
C VAL A 16 19.95 67.25 -13.86
N SER A 17 21.19 67.53 -13.46
CA SER A 17 22.12 66.50 -13.00
C SER A 17 21.61 65.78 -11.75
N LEU A 18 21.05 66.50 -10.78
CA LEU A 18 20.45 65.91 -9.59
C LEU A 18 19.25 65.03 -9.95
N MET A 19 18.39 65.48 -10.86
CA MET A 19 17.23 64.71 -11.32
C MET A 19 17.65 63.41 -12.03
N LEU A 20 18.72 63.46 -12.84
CA LEU A 20 19.27 62.26 -13.49
C LEU A 20 19.87 61.28 -12.49
N VAL A 21 20.63 61.77 -11.50
CA VAL A 21 21.22 60.92 -10.46
C VAL A 21 20.12 60.30 -9.59
N ALA A 22 19.12 61.08 -9.19
CA ALA A 22 17.97 60.59 -8.43
C ALA A 22 17.18 59.53 -9.23
N GLY A 23 16.94 59.76 -10.53
CA GLY A 23 16.30 58.79 -11.42
C GLY A 23 17.10 57.48 -11.54
N LEU A 24 18.43 57.55 -11.63
CA LEU A 24 19.27 56.36 -11.64
C LEU A 24 19.20 55.59 -10.30
N ILE A 25 19.23 56.28 -9.16
CA ILE A 25 19.12 55.65 -7.85
C ILE A 25 17.76 54.97 -7.69
N PHE A 26 16.67 55.64 -8.08
CA PHE A 26 15.32 55.07 -7.99
C PHE A 26 15.11 53.87 -8.90
N THR A 27 15.68 53.86 -10.11
CA THR A 27 15.63 52.69 -10.99
C THR A 27 16.45 51.52 -10.44
N LEU A 28 17.62 51.77 -9.85
CA LEU A 28 18.42 50.73 -9.18
C LEU A 28 17.70 50.17 -7.93
N LEU A 29 17.07 51.02 -7.13
CA LEU A 29 16.27 50.60 -5.97
C LEU A 29 15.04 49.80 -6.39
N GLU A 30 14.33 50.21 -7.44
CA GLU A 30 13.22 49.42 -7.99
C GLU A 30 13.71 48.07 -8.52
N GLY A 31 14.85 48.03 -9.21
CA GLY A 31 15.45 46.79 -9.69
C GLY A 31 15.87 45.85 -8.56
N ALA A 32 16.44 46.38 -7.48
CA ALA A 32 16.74 45.60 -6.27
C ALA A 32 15.46 45.07 -5.62
N ARG A 33 14.42 45.90 -5.52
CA ARG A 33 13.13 45.52 -4.95
C ARG A 33 12.42 44.46 -5.79
N PHE A 34 12.46 44.55 -7.11
CA PHE A 34 11.90 43.55 -8.02
C PHE A 34 12.51 42.16 -7.77
N ARG A 35 13.85 42.09 -7.63
CA ARG A 35 14.53 40.82 -7.31
C ARG A 35 14.16 40.30 -5.93
N GLU A 36 14.02 41.19 -4.95
CA GLU A 36 13.63 40.78 -3.60
C GLU A 36 12.19 40.28 -3.55
N VAL A 37 11.27 40.91 -4.29
CA VAL A 37 9.88 40.44 -4.44
C VAL A 37 9.85 39.03 -5.02
N GLN A 38 10.61 38.75 -6.09
CA GLN A 38 10.68 37.41 -6.66
C GLN A 38 11.25 36.39 -5.67
N ARG A 39 12.29 36.77 -4.91
CA ARG A 39 12.90 35.91 -3.88
C ARG A 39 11.92 35.60 -2.76
N VAL A 40 11.26 36.63 -2.21
CA VAL A 40 10.31 36.49 -1.11
C VAL A 40 9.08 35.71 -1.56
N ALA A 41 8.57 35.95 -2.77
CA ALA A 41 7.49 35.16 -3.37
C ALA A 41 7.85 33.67 -3.42
N GLY A 42 9.04 33.32 -3.92
CA GLY A 42 9.50 31.93 -3.96
C GLY A 42 9.61 31.28 -2.58
N VAL A 43 10.22 31.99 -1.62
CA VAL A 43 10.36 31.48 -0.23
C VAL A 43 8.99 31.30 0.42
N MET A 44 8.08 32.27 0.29
CA MET A 44 6.74 32.18 0.86
C MET A 44 5.93 31.05 0.24
N THR A 45 5.99 30.87 -1.08
CA THR A 45 5.34 29.74 -1.76
C THR A 45 5.89 28.40 -1.26
N GLN A 46 7.20 28.28 -1.08
CA GLN A 46 7.80 27.05 -0.52
C GLN A 46 7.36 26.81 0.93
N THR A 47 7.46 27.83 1.81
CA THR A 47 7.04 27.70 3.21
C THR A 47 5.55 27.39 3.32
N ALA A 48 4.72 27.94 2.44
CA ALA A 48 3.30 27.63 2.43
C ALA A 48 3.01 26.21 1.94
N ALA A 49 3.76 25.69 0.96
CA ALA A 49 3.67 24.29 0.57
C ALA A 49 4.09 23.37 1.72
N GLU A 50 5.22 23.63 2.38
CA GLU A 50 5.66 22.88 3.56
C GLU A 50 4.62 22.94 4.70
N SER A 51 4.03 24.11 4.94
CA SER A 51 2.98 24.27 5.94
C SER A 51 1.71 23.52 5.55
N LEU A 52 1.31 23.50 4.29
CA LEU A 52 0.16 22.73 3.82
C LEU A 52 0.35 21.24 4.10
N PHE A 53 1.48 20.68 3.66
CA PHE A 53 1.82 19.28 3.83
C PHE A 53 2.25 18.92 5.27
N SER A 54 2.38 19.89 6.18
CA SER A 54 2.49 19.56 7.61
C SER A 54 1.17 19.07 8.21
N HIS A 55 0.03 19.33 7.56
CA HIS A 55 -1.30 18.87 7.98
C HIS A 55 -1.64 17.46 7.50
N TYR A 56 -0.66 16.56 7.49
CA TYR A 56 -0.91 15.15 7.18
C TYR A 56 -1.83 14.51 8.21
N GLU A 57 -2.51 13.44 7.81
CA GLU A 57 -3.41 12.70 8.69
C GLU A 57 -2.62 11.93 9.78
N PRO A 58 -2.72 12.29 11.07
CA PRO A 58 -1.88 11.69 12.11
C PRO A 58 -2.14 10.20 12.30
N THR A 59 -3.41 9.76 12.18
CA THR A 59 -3.77 8.35 12.34
C THR A 59 -3.12 7.45 11.29
N LEU A 60 -2.97 7.94 10.04
CA LEU A 60 -2.25 7.19 8.99
C LEU A 60 -0.76 7.06 9.29
N TRP A 61 -0.18 8.09 9.91
CA TRP A 61 1.21 8.04 10.35
C TRP A 61 1.42 7.12 11.55
N ASP A 62 0.56 7.21 12.58
CA ASP A 62 0.72 6.44 13.82
C ASP A 62 0.46 4.94 13.61
N ALA A 63 -0.50 4.57 12.74
CA ALA A 63 -0.83 3.17 12.48
C ALA A 63 0.03 2.55 11.36
N TYR A 64 0.33 3.31 10.30
CA TYR A 64 0.96 2.76 9.10
C TYR A 64 2.25 3.47 8.65
N HIS A 65 2.67 4.55 9.32
CA HIS A 65 3.77 5.41 8.85
C HIS A 65 3.57 5.94 7.42
N PHE A 66 2.32 6.23 7.07
CA PHE A 66 1.95 6.79 5.77
C PHE A 66 1.64 8.28 5.85
N LEU A 67 2.27 9.07 4.98
CA LEU A 67 2.03 10.51 4.88
C LEU A 67 1.09 10.81 3.72
N ALA A 68 -0.08 11.36 4.03
CA ALA A 68 -1.01 11.88 3.06
C ALA A 68 -1.79 13.06 3.65
N LEU A 69 -2.15 14.01 2.80
CA LEU A 69 -2.89 15.22 3.15
C LEU A 69 -4.30 15.14 2.60
N GLU A 70 -5.32 15.32 3.43
CA GLU A 70 -6.70 15.44 2.94
C GLU A 70 -6.91 16.72 2.11
N ALA A 71 -7.38 16.58 0.87
CA ALA A 71 -7.65 17.70 -0.04
C ALA A 71 -8.73 18.65 0.50
N GLY A 72 -9.67 18.10 1.28
CA GLY A 72 -10.77 18.82 1.89
C GLY A 72 -10.45 19.35 3.29
N ALA A 73 -11.35 20.20 3.79
CA ALA A 73 -11.42 20.58 5.19
C ALA A 73 -12.89 20.61 5.64
N GLY A 74 -13.24 19.72 6.58
CA GLY A 74 -14.63 19.54 7.04
C GLY A 74 -15.49 18.85 5.97
N ASN A 75 -16.70 19.35 5.71
CA ASN A 75 -17.64 18.70 4.78
C ASN A 75 -17.36 19.00 3.28
N ASP A 76 -16.33 19.80 2.97
CA ASP A 76 -15.94 20.10 1.59
C ASP A 76 -14.73 19.26 1.22
N HIS A 77 -14.96 18.25 0.38
CA HIS A 77 -13.94 17.33 -0.14
C HIS A 77 -13.06 17.94 -1.24
N SER A 78 -13.32 19.19 -1.63
CA SER A 78 -12.60 19.83 -2.72
C SER A 78 -11.33 20.57 -2.26
N VAL A 79 -10.32 20.51 -3.13
CA VAL A 79 -9.04 21.23 -3.03
C VAL A 79 -9.22 22.75 -2.81
N ARG A 80 -10.37 23.31 -3.22
CA ARG A 80 -10.68 24.74 -3.09
C ARG A 80 -10.69 25.24 -1.65
N SER A 81 -11.09 24.38 -0.72
CA SER A 81 -11.09 24.70 0.70
C SER A 81 -9.66 25.00 1.20
N ARG A 82 -8.68 24.20 0.74
CA ARG A 82 -7.25 24.37 1.04
C ARG A 82 -6.65 25.58 0.33
N GLU A 83 -7.02 25.84 -0.92
CA GLU A 83 -6.61 27.04 -1.65
C GLU A 83 -7.07 28.32 -0.93
N ALA A 84 -8.32 28.34 -0.46
CA ALA A 84 -8.88 29.47 0.28
C ALA A 84 -8.16 29.68 1.62
N TRP A 85 -7.90 28.60 2.37
CA TRP A 85 -7.15 28.67 3.63
C TRP A 85 -5.71 29.15 3.42
N LEU A 86 -5.03 28.66 2.39
CA LEU A 86 -3.67 29.10 2.04
C LEU A 86 -3.63 30.58 1.70
N LYS A 87 -4.60 31.05 0.91
CA LYS A 87 -4.69 32.47 0.56
C LYS A 87 -4.85 33.35 1.80
N ASP A 88 -5.76 33.00 2.70
CA ASP A 88 -5.99 33.75 3.95
C ASP A 88 -4.75 33.76 4.86
N THR A 89 -4.08 32.62 4.97
CA THR A 89 -2.84 32.48 5.76
C THR A 89 -1.72 33.33 5.16
N MET A 90 -1.48 33.24 3.85
CA MET A 90 -0.45 34.04 3.18
C MET A 90 -0.74 35.55 3.23
N ASP A 91 -2.00 35.96 3.07
CA ASP A 91 -2.39 37.37 3.14
C ASP A 91 -2.19 37.95 4.55
N THR A 92 -2.37 37.12 5.58
CA THR A 92 -2.08 37.45 6.98
C THR A 92 -0.58 37.60 7.23
N GLU A 93 0.22 36.64 6.78
CA GLU A 93 1.70 36.65 6.94
C GLU A 93 2.36 37.82 6.17
N LEU A 94 1.80 38.19 5.03
CA LEU A 94 2.25 39.37 4.27
C LEU A 94 1.87 40.70 4.92
N GLY A 95 0.99 40.69 5.92
CA GLY A 95 0.54 41.88 6.62
C GLY A 95 -0.15 42.86 5.67
N THR A 96 -1.09 42.36 4.87
CA THR A 96 -1.91 43.18 3.95
C THR A 96 -2.57 44.33 4.71
N GLY A 97 -2.05 45.56 4.51
CA GLY A 97 -2.51 46.77 5.19
C GLY A 97 -1.45 47.49 6.04
N ASN A 98 -0.27 46.88 6.25
CA ASN A 98 0.81 47.55 6.94
C ASN A 98 1.53 48.51 5.97
N GLN A 99 1.18 49.80 6.01
CA GLN A 99 1.72 50.86 5.14
C GLN A 99 3.26 51.04 5.24
N GLY A 100 3.93 50.31 6.14
CA GLY A 100 5.38 50.30 6.33
C GLY A 100 6.15 49.21 5.57
N SER A 101 5.51 48.24 4.90
CA SER A 101 6.24 47.21 4.14
C SER A 101 6.76 47.78 2.83
N LEU A 102 8.08 47.72 2.62
CA LEU A 102 8.72 48.21 1.39
C LEU A 102 8.32 47.41 0.14
N LEU A 103 7.94 46.14 0.31
CA LEU A 103 7.60 45.23 -0.78
C LEU A 103 6.20 45.49 -1.34
N GLN A 104 5.25 45.94 -0.51
CA GLN A 104 3.85 46.21 -0.89
C GLN A 104 3.24 45.07 -1.73
N MET A 105 3.51 43.83 -1.31
CA MET A 105 3.08 42.61 -1.98
C MET A 105 1.80 42.06 -1.33
N SER A 106 0.91 41.51 -2.14
CA SER A 106 -0.35 40.87 -1.73
C SER A 106 -0.60 39.62 -2.57
N VAL A 107 -1.31 38.63 -2.03
CA VAL A 107 -1.67 37.43 -2.79
C VAL A 107 -2.92 37.70 -3.62
N LYS A 108 -2.86 37.39 -4.92
CA LYS A 108 -4.01 37.50 -5.82
C LYS A 108 -4.76 36.19 -5.91
N ASN A 109 -4.03 35.13 -6.26
CA ASN A 109 -4.57 33.80 -6.46
C ASN A 109 -3.60 32.74 -5.95
N VAL A 110 -4.15 31.65 -5.45
CA VAL A 110 -3.45 30.43 -5.07
C VAL A 110 -4.15 29.29 -5.81
N SER A 111 -3.41 28.48 -6.55
CA SER A 111 -3.90 27.27 -7.20
C SER A 111 -3.04 26.08 -6.84
N LEU A 112 -3.70 24.97 -6.52
CA LEU A 112 -3.08 23.66 -6.43
C LEU A 112 -3.22 22.98 -7.80
N GLU A 113 -2.09 22.62 -8.38
CA GLU A 113 -1.94 22.08 -9.73
C GLU A 113 -1.21 20.74 -9.66
N HIS A 114 -1.40 19.85 -10.63
CA HIS A 114 -0.72 18.55 -10.65
C HIS A 114 -0.91 17.75 -9.35
N CYS A 115 -2.14 17.68 -8.86
CA CYS A 115 -2.46 16.93 -7.66
C CYS A 115 -2.41 15.43 -7.99
N LEU A 116 -1.67 14.68 -7.19
CA LEU A 116 -1.66 13.21 -7.20
C LEU A 116 -2.38 12.70 -5.96
N TYR A 117 -3.51 12.05 -6.19
CA TYR A 117 -4.26 11.37 -5.16
C TYR A 117 -3.63 10.01 -4.84
N VAL A 118 -3.87 9.52 -3.63
CA VAL A 118 -3.29 8.25 -3.17
C VAL A 118 -3.72 7.05 -4.04
N SER A 119 -4.96 7.08 -4.55
CA SER A 119 -5.60 6.03 -5.35
C SER A 119 -5.28 6.09 -6.85
N ASP A 120 -4.63 7.16 -7.32
CA ASP A 120 -4.36 7.40 -8.73
C ASP A 120 -3.57 6.25 -9.37
N GLN A 121 -3.83 6.03 -10.67
CA GLN A 121 -3.14 5.05 -11.51
C GLN A 121 -3.19 3.64 -10.92
N GLU A 122 -4.38 3.23 -10.49
CA GLU A 122 -4.64 1.93 -9.86
C GLU A 122 -3.77 1.70 -8.60
N GLY A 123 -3.47 2.77 -7.85
CA GLY A 123 -2.66 2.73 -6.64
C GLY A 123 -1.14 2.74 -6.87
N ALA A 124 -0.67 3.09 -8.07
CA ALA A 124 0.78 3.26 -8.32
C ALA A 124 1.39 4.35 -7.43
N VAL A 125 0.63 5.41 -7.15
CA VAL A 125 1.06 6.52 -6.29
C VAL A 125 1.29 6.02 -4.86
N PHE A 126 0.36 5.20 -4.33
CA PHE A 126 0.50 4.56 -3.03
C PHE A 126 1.76 3.68 -2.94
N GLU A 127 1.95 2.74 -3.88
CA GLU A 127 3.15 1.88 -3.87
C GLU A 127 4.44 2.68 -4.01
N SER A 128 4.44 3.75 -4.81
CA SER A 128 5.59 4.65 -4.95
C SER A 128 5.90 5.41 -3.66
N ALA A 129 4.88 5.88 -2.93
CA ALA A 129 5.06 6.59 -1.67
C ALA A 129 5.60 5.68 -0.56
N VAL A 130 4.98 4.51 -0.43
CA VAL A 130 5.37 3.49 0.55
C VAL A 130 6.76 2.93 0.27
N SER A 131 7.08 2.63 -0.99
CA SER A 131 8.40 2.14 -1.35
C SER A 131 9.50 3.17 -1.09
N ALA A 132 9.24 4.47 -1.30
CA ALA A 132 10.18 5.53 -0.95
C ALA A 132 10.44 5.60 0.56
N TYR A 133 9.39 5.50 1.37
CA TYR A 133 9.52 5.40 2.84
C TYR A 133 10.38 4.20 3.24
N MET A 134 10.09 3.01 2.69
CA MET A 134 10.86 1.81 2.98
C MET A 134 12.32 1.97 2.53
N GLN A 135 12.61 2.52 1.35
CA GLN A 135 13.99 2.72 0.89
C GLN A 135 14.87 3.47 1.89
N ASN A 136 14.30 4.47 2.56
CA ASN A 136 15.02 5.27 3.55
C ASN A 136 15.12 4.58 4.92
N ASN A 137 14.16 3.71 5.26
CA ASN A 137 14.02 3.12 6.59
C ASN A 137 14.30 1.60 6.68
N ILE A 138 14.61 0.92 5.56
CA ILE A 138 14.87 -0.53 5.50
C ILE A 138 15.85 -0.98 6.59
N ALA A 139 16.96 -0.26 6.79
CA ALA A 139 17.97 -0.66 7.78
C ALA A 139 17.42 -0.67 9.22
N TYR A 140 16.52 0.26 9.54
CA TYR A 140 15.88 0.34 10.84
C TYR A 140 14.82 -0.76 11.00
N GLU A 141 13.99 -0.97 9.98
CA GLU A 141 12.91 -1.97 10.01
C GLU A 141 13.44 -3.42 10.00
N LEU A 142 14.51 -3.68 9.25
CA LEU A 142 15.19 -4.98 9.25
C LEU A 142 15.81 -5.34 10.59
N TYR A 143 16.26 -4.34 11.36
CA TYR A 143 16.79 -4.57 12.71
C TYR A 143 15.69 -4.91 13.72
N HIS A 144 14.45 -4.45 13.49
CA HIS A 144 13.37 -4.53 14.47
C HIS A 144 12.28 -5.57 14.19
N GLY A 145 12.15 -6.17 12.99
CA GLY A 145 10.98 -7.04 12.78
C GLY A 145 10.96 -8.07 11.66
N ILE A 146 11.73 -7.98 10.58
CA ILE A 146 11.54 -8.88 9.43
C ILE A 146 12.83 -9.59 9.04
N ALA A 147 13.17 -10.65 9.79
CA ALA A 147 14.30 -11.53 9.47
C ALA A 147 13.97 -12.60 8.41
N GLY A 148 12.69 -12.94 8.21
CA GLY A 148 12.29 -14.06 7.33
C GLY A 148 12.27 -13.72 5.83
N LEU A 149 11.58 -12.64 5.45
CA LEU A 149 11.44 -12.25 4.04
C LEU A 149 12.69 -11.56 3.48
N SER A 150 13.55 -11.01 4.33
CA SER A 150 14.62 -10.09 3.91
C SER A 150 15.87 -10.77 3.37
N GLU A 151 16.28 -11.92 3.90
CA GLU A 151 17.47 -12.63 3.40
C GLU A 151 17.26 -13.18 1.98
N GLU A 152 16.05 -13.61 1.62
CA GLU A 152 15.75 -14.08 0.27
C GLU A 152 15.46 -12.92 -0.69
N ILE A 153 14.75 -11.86 -0.26
CA ILE A 153 14.41 -10.71 -1.12
C ILE A 153 15.62 -9.79 -1.38
N ALA A 154 16.53 -9.61 -0.42
CA ALA A 154 17.75 -8.81 -0.62
C ALA A 154 18.68 -9.41 -1.68
N ASN A 155 18.59 -10.73 -1.91
CA ASN A 155 19.34 -11.44 -2.94
C ASN A 155 18.69 -11.41 -4.34
N LEU A 156 17.47 -10.87 -4.47
CA LEU A 156 16.73 -10.82 -5.74
C LEU A 156 16.94 -9.49 -6.49
N LYS A 157 18.20 -9.16 -6.81
CA LYS A 157 18.53 -8.22 -7.91
C LYS A 157 18.65 -8.98 -9.23
N ASP A 158 17.65 -9.80 -9.56
CA ASP A 158 17.64 -10.61 -10.77
C ASP A 158 16.74 -9.94 -11.82
N GLU A 159 17.29 -9.61 -13.00
CA GLU A 159 16.60 -8.86 -14.07
C GLU A 159 15.43 -9.65 -14.71
N ASN A 160 15.30 -10.96 -14.40
CA ASN A 160 14.25 -11.84 -14.93
C ASN A 160 13.07 -12.09 -13.96
N LEU A 161 12.96 -11.31 -12.88
CA LEU A 161 11.93 -11.53 -11.86
C LEU A 161 10.52 -11.20 -12.37
N ASP A 162 10.39 -10.23 -13.27
CA ASP A 162 9.12 -9.85 -13.91
C ASP A 162 8.47 -11.03 -14.66
N GLU A 163 9.26 -11.74 -15.46
CA GLU A 163 8.79 -12.89 -16.25
C GLU A 163 8.35 -14.03 -15.32
N LYS A 164 9.16 -14.36 -14.31
CA LYS A 164 8.83 -15.39 -13.31
C LYS A 164 7.59 -15.05 -12.48
N MET A 165 7.40 -13.78 -12.13
CA MET A 165 6.21 -13.33 -11.41
C MET A 165 4.96 -13.41 -12.29
N GLN A 166 5.09 -13.12 -13.59
CA GLN A 166 3.98 -13.24 -14.52
C GLN A 166 3.59 -14.71 -14.75
N ASP A 167 4.56 -15.59 -14.92
CA ASP A 167 4.32 -17.03 -15.03
C ASP A 167 3.63 -17.59 -13.77
N ALA A 168 4.11 -17.21 -12.58
CA ALA A 168 3.51 -17.64 -11.31
C ALA A 168 2.06 -17.12 -11.14
N ARG A 169 1.78 -15.91 -11.63
CA ARG A 169 0.41 -15.34 -11.65
C ARG A 169 -0.52 -16.14 -12.57
N ASP A 170 -0.05 -16.45 -13.76
CA ASP A 170 -0.84 -17.17 -14.76
C ASP A 170 -1.11 -18.62 -14.33
N GLU A 171 -0.13 -19.28 -13.69
CA GLU A 171 -0.31 -20.59 -13.07
C GLU A 171 -1.34 -20.54 -11.93
N LEU A 172 -1.26 -19.57 -11.01
CA LEU A 172 -2.23 -19.41 -9.92
C LEU A 172 -3.65 -19.12 -10.42
N ALA A 173 -3.79 -18.27 -11.43
CA ALA A 173 -5.08 -17.99 -12.05
C ALA A 173 -5.69 -19.27 -12.64
N SER A 174 -4.87 -20.09 -13.30
CA SER A 174 -5.32 -21.38 -13.85
C SER A 174 -5.74 -22.38 -12.75
N LEU A 175 -5.10 -22.33 -11.58
CA LEU A 175 -5.43 -23.17 -10.42
C LEU A 175 -6.71 -22.70 -9.71
N GLU A 176 -6.95 -21.39 -9.61
CA GLU A 176 -8.21 -20.84 -9.09
C GLU A 176 -9.39 -21.18 -10.01
N GLU A 177 -9.21 -21.13 -11.34
CA GLU A 177 -10.22 -21.61 -12.29
C GLU A 177 -10.42 -23.14 -12.21
N GLN A 178 -9.37 -23.91 -11.96
CA GLN A 178 -9.47 -25.35 -11.76
C GLN A 178 -10.14 -25.73 -10.44
N LYS A 179 -10.08 -24.90 -9.39
CA LYS A 179 -10.85 -25.08 -8.15
C LYS A 179 -12.35 -24.80 -8.29
N ALA A 180 -12.77 -24.09 -9.35
CA ALA A 180 -14.18 -24.07 -9.74
C ALA A 180 -14.64 -25.41 -10.33
N ARG A 181 -13.70 -26.30 -10.68
CA ARG A 181 -13.96 -27.73 -10.83
C ARG A 181 -13.69 -28.42 -9.49
N PRO A 182 -14.45 -29.46 -9.16
CA PRO A 182 -14.23 -30.16 -7.91
C PRO A 182 -12.79 -30.65 -7.73
N SER A 183 -12.36 -30.80 -6.47
CA SER A 183 -11.19 -31.57 -6.08
C SER A 183 -11.00 -32.80 -6.97
N MET A 184 -9.75 -33.14 -7.36
CA MET A 184 -9.44 -34.32 -8.21
C MET A 184 -10.12 -35.62 -7.73
N ILE A 185 -10.58 -35.63 -6.47
CA ILE A 185 -11.41 -36.63 -5.82
C ILE A 185 -12.80 -36.79 -6.49
N LYS A 186 -13.49 -35.74 -6.93
CA LYS A 186 -14.86 -35.89 -7.49
C LYS A 186 -14.90 -36.42 -8.93
N GLN A 187 -13.81 -36.30 -9.71
CA GLN A 187 -13.76 -36.90 -11.04
C GLN A 187 -13.50 -38.42 -11.02
N SER A 188 -12.88 -38.94 -9.95
CA SER A 188 -12.52 -40.37 -9.85
C SER A 188 -13.56 -41.24 -9.14
N PHE A 189 -14.53 -40.66 -8.41
CA PHE A 189 -15.54 -41.44 -7.66
C PHE A 189 -16.98 -40.95 -7.87
N GLN A 190 -17.54 -41.23 -9.05
CA GLN A 190 -18.99 -41.45 -9.16
C GLN A 190 -19.28 -42.96 -9.24
N SER A 191 -19.50 -43.61 -8.10
CA SER A 191 -20.53 -44.66 -7.96
C SER A 191 -20.64 -45.29 -6.56
N LYS A 192 -21.90 -45.31 -6.09
CA LYS A 192 -22.59 -46.22 -5.15
C LYS A 192 -21.93 -46.60 -3.81
N LYS A 193 -22.59 -46.10 -2.74
CA LYS A 193 -22.59 -46.66 -1.37
C LYS A 193 -22.73 -48.19 -1.36
N LYS A 194 -21.79 -48.85 -0.66
CA LYS A 194 -22.06 -50.04 0.14
C LYS A 194 -21.17 -50.04 1.39
N LYS A 195 -21.75 -50.50 2.50
CA LYS A 195 -21.22 -50.47 3.87
C LYS A 195 -20.27 -51.65 4.16
N HIS A 196 -19.39 -51.37 5.12
CA HIS A 196 -18.53 -52.21 5.97
C HIS A 196 -17.20 -52.70 5.41
N SER A 197 -16.14 -52.04 5.87
CA SER A 197 -14.94 -52.65 6.48
C SER A 197 -14.39 -51.61 7.48
N GLU A 198 -14.13 -52.00 8.73
CA GLU A 198 -13.58 -51.17 9.82
C GLU A 198 -12.06 -50.90 9.66
N GLU A 199 -11.59 -50.84 8.42
CA GLU A 199 -10.26 -50.35 8.06
C GLU A 199 -10.47 -49.12 7.18
N GLU A 200 -10.56 -47.98 7.85
CA GLU A 200 -10.92 -46.68 7.31
C GLU A 200 -9.86 -46.23 6.28
N SER A 201 -10.28 -46.11 5.02
CA SER A 201 -9.39 -45.83 3.90
C SER A 201 -8.94 -44.36 3.95
N ALA A 202 -7.66 -44.08 3.66
CA ALA A 202 -7.13 -42.71 3.51
C ALA A 202 -8.02 -41.79 2.64
N LEU A 203 -8.74 -42.38 1.67
CA LEU A 203 -9.67 -41.67 0.79
C LEU A 203 -10.91 -41.11 1.49
N ASP A 204 -11.28 -41.63 2.65
CA ASP A 204 -12.43 -41.17 3.43
C ASP A 204 -12.06 -39.95 4.29
N VAL A 205 -10.83 -39.88 4.79
CA VAL A 205 -10.23 -38.72 5.46
C VAL A 205 -10.35 -37.47 4.58
N ALA A 206 -9.89 -37.53 3.33
CA ALA A 206 -9.94 -36.39 2.42
C ALA A 206 -11.39 -35.93 2.11
N LYS A 207 -12.33 -36.87 1.98
CA LYS A 207 -13.75 -36.55 1.76
C LYS A 207 -14.40 -35.90 2.98
N GLU A 208 -14.05 -36.35 4.17
CA GLU A 208 -14.54 -35.76 5.41
C GLU A 208 -13.97 -34.36 5.63
N ILE A 209 -12.71 -34.08 5.27
CA ILE A 209 -12.14 -32.72 5.31
C ILE A 209 -12.93 -31.78 4.41
N ASP A 210 -13.22 -32.21 3.18
CA ASP A 210 -14.07 -31.46 2.23
C ASP A 210 -15.47 -31.21 2.80
N ALA A 211 -16.03 -32.14 3.58
CA ALA A 211 -17.37 -32.03 4.16
C ALA A 211 -17.41 -31.16 5.43
N THR A 212 -16.38 -31.23 6.27
CA THR A 212 -16.29 -30.53 7.57
C THR A 212 -15.90 -29.05 7.38
N GLY A 213 -15.16 -28.76 6.30
CA GLY A 213 -14.63 -27.44 6.00
C GLY A 213 -13.30 -27.21 6.71
N ILE A 214 -12.28 -26.83 5.94
CA ILE A 214 -10.89 -26.73 6.41
C ILE A 214 -10.72 -25.83 7.64
N SER A 215 -11.44 -24.70 7.71
CA SER A 215 -11.36 -23.77 8.83
C SER A 215 -11.72 -24.40 10.18
N ALA A 216 -12.76 -25.24 10.20
CA ALA A 216 -13.20 -25.91 11.43
C ALA A 216 -12.14 -26.89 11.94
N LEU A 217 -11.31 -27.40 11.04
CA LEU A 217 -10.29 -28.39 11.33
C LEU A 217 -8.96 -27.77 11.79
N VAL A 218 -8.58 -26.61 11.24
CA VAL A 218 -7.27 -25.98 11.49
C VAL A 218 -7.31 -24.93 12.59
N LEU A 219 -8.47 -24.34 12.88
CA LEU A 219 -8.57 -23.31 13.92
C LEU A 219 -8.54 -23.96 15.32
N PRO A 220 -7.79 -23.39 16.27
CA PRO A 220 -7.79 -23.86 17.65
C PRO A 220 -9.20 -23.79 18.27
N SER A 221 -9.59 -24.79 19.05
CA SER A 221 -10.95 -24.91 19.62
C SER A 221 -11.37 -23.76 20.55
N HIS A 222 -10.43 -22.89 20.94
CA HIS A 222 -10.65 -21.75 21.84
C HIS A 222 -10.24 -20.40 21.23
N SER A 223 -9.95 -20.31 19.93
CA SER A 223 -9.56 -19.04 19.33
C SER A 223 -10.75 -18.08 19.25
N LYS A 224 -10.57 -16.87 19.78
CA LYS A 224 -11.57 -15.79 19.65
C LYS A 224 -11.35 -15.12 18.30
N ILE A 225 -12.21 -15.45 17.33
CA ILE A 225 -12.15 -14.86 15.99
C ILE A 225 -12.80 -13.48 16.03
N SER A 226 -12.13 -12.48 15.43
CA SER A 226 -12.70 -11.15 15.23
C SER A 226 -13.95 -11.18 14.34
N ASN A 227 -14.91 -10.32 14.69
CA ASN A 227 -16.14 -10.08 13.94
C ASN A 227 -16.18 -8.66 13.34
N ARG A 228 -15.04 -7.96 13.27
CA ARG A 228 -14.98 -6.64 12.62
C ARG A 228 -15.25 -6.76 11.13
N MET A 229 -15.82 -5.70 10.57
CA MET A 229 -16.35 -5.68 9.20
C MET A 229 -15.93 -4.40 8.50
N MET A 230 -15.78 -4.49 7.19
CA MET A 230 -15.63 -3.34 6.32
C MET A 230 -16.94 -2.59 6.19
N ASP A 231 -16.84 -1.27 6.08
CA ASP A 231 -17.96 -0.44 5.67
C ASP A 231 -18.42 -0.78 4.23
N GLU A 232 -19.72 -0.60 3.96
CA GLU A 232 -20.25 -0.74 2.61
C GLU A 232 -19.71 0.35 1.67
N ASP A 233 -19.45 1.54 2.21
CA ASP A 233 -18.87 2.69 1.52
C ASP A 233 -17.35 2.77 1.70
N HIS A 234 -16.63 1.81 1.10
CA HIS A 234 -15.16 1.79 1.07
C HIS A 234 -14.64 2.17 -0.33
N LEU A 235 -13.35 2.51 -0.42
CA LEU A 235 -12.71 2.98 -1.65
C LEU A 235 -12.95 2.04 -2.84
N SER A 236 -12.74 0.73 -2.69
CA SER A 236 -12.92 -0.24 -3.78
C SER A 236 -14.39 -0.39 -4.26
N ALA A 237 -15.37 0.17 -3.54
CA ALA A 237 -16.78 0.17 -3.92
C ALA A 237 -17.24 1.47 -4.62
N ARG A 238 -16.38 2.49 -4.73
CA ARG A 238 -16.70 3.81 -5.27
C ARG A 238 -16.06 4.08 -6.62
N ASP A 239 -16.62 5.06 -7.34
CA ASP A 239 -15.95 5.69 -8.47
C ASP A 239 -14.88 6.66 -7.92
N LEU A 240 -13.63 6.48 -8.37
CA LEU A 240 -12.48 7.20 -7.85
C LEU A 240 -12.29 8.53 -8.59
N GLN A 241 -11.93 9.58 -7.85
CA GLN A 241 -11.40 10.80 -8.45
C GLN A 241 -10.00 10.55 -8.97
N GLU A 242 -9.68 11.09 -10.15
CA GLU A 242 -8.36 11.01 -10.75
C GLU A 242 -7.69 12.39 -10.75
N GLY A 243 -6.43 12.42 -10.34
CA GLY A 243 -5.58 13.61 -10.37
C GLY A 243 -5.04 13.93 -11.76
N ASP A 244 -4.46 15.13 -11.90
CA ASP A 244 -3.83 15.64 -13.12
C ASP A 244 -2.29 15.58 -13.06
N GLY A 245 -1.74 14.86 -12.09
CA GLY A 245 -0.30 14.70 -11.91
C GLY A 245 0.37 13.69 -12.85
N GLU A 246 1.70 13.63 -12.77
CA GLU A 246 2.50 12.81 -13.69
C GLU A 246 2.31 11.30 -13.48
N ALA A 247 2.46 10.54 -14.58
CA ALA A 247 2.46 9.08 -14.56
C ALA A 247 3.60 8.53 -13.69
N VAL A 248 3.27 7.53 -12.89
CA VAL A 248 4.14 6.85 -11.94
C VAL A 248 4.32 5.41 -12.43
N SER A 249 5.55 5.05 -12.78
CA SER A 249 5.89 3.66 -13.04
C SER A 249 6.35 2.98 -11.76
N THR A 250 5.78 1.82 -11.48
CA THR A 250 6.22 0.90 -10.43
C THR A 250 7.15 -0.15 -11.03
N ASN A 251 8.20 -0.54 -10.31
CA ASN A 251 9.05 -1.67 -10.68
C ASN A 251 8.95 -2.81 -9.64
N VAL A 252 9.53 -3.98 -9.97
CA VAL A 252 9.48 -5.15 -9.08
C VAL A 252 10.11 -4.87 -7.73
N TYR A 253 11.21 -4.12 -7.70
CA TYR A 253 11.88 -3.76 -6.45
C TYR A 253 10.98 -2.93 -5.54
N GLN A 254 10.28 -1.93 -6.08
CA GLN A 254 9.29 -1.14 -5.35
C GLN A 254 8.11 -2.02 -4.91
N THR A 255 7.65 -2.94 -5.75
CA THR A 255 6.63 -3.92 -5.37
C THR A 255 7.07 -4.75 -4.17
N MET A 256 8.32 -5.25 -4.16
CA MET A 256 8.87 -6.01 -3.03
C MET A 256 8.93 -5.18 -1.75
N LEU A 257 9.32 -3.90 -1.86
CA LEU A 257 9.29 -2.99 -0.72
C LEU A 257 7.88 -2.70 -0.21
N THR A 258 6.89 -2.58 -1.11
CA THR A 258 5.49 -2.48 -0.73
C THR A 258 5.04 -3.73 0.03
N ILE A 259 5.42 -4.93 -0.42
CA ILE A 259 5.09 -6.17 0.30
C ILE A 259 5.74 -6.20 1.68
N LEU A 260 7.00 -5.77 1.80
CA LEU A 260 7.68 -5.68 3.09
C LEU A 260 6.98 -4.69 4.03
N TYR A 261 6.58 -3.53 3.51
CA TYR A 261 5.79 -2.54 4.25
C TYR A 261 4.45 -3.11 4.74
N LEU A 262 3.71 -3.80 3.87
CA LEU A 262 2.46 -4.46 4.26
C LEU A 262 2.70 -5.43 5.42
N GLY A 263 3.75 -6.24 5.34
CA GLY A 263 4.13 -7.18 6.40
C GLY A 263 4.55 -6.53 7.73
N THR A 264 5.00 -5.27 7.69
CA THR A 264 5.46 -4.54 8.88
C THR A 264 4.29 -3.88 9.60
N TYR A 265 3.44 -3.20 8.84
CA TYR A 265 2.45 -2.29 9.41
C TYR A 265 1.03 -2.85 9.44
N PHE A 266 0.67 -3.80 8.58
CA PHE A 266 -0.68 -4.35 8.55
C PHE A 266 -0.80 -5.57 9.46
N SER A 267 -1.93 -5.68 10.14
CA SER A 267 -2.19 -6.76 11.08
C SER A 267 -2.63 -8.05 10.39
N SER A 268 -2.48 -9.17 11.10
CA SER A 268 -2.96 -10.48 10.67
C SER A 268 -3.57 -11.26 11.83
N TYR A 269 -4.11 -12.44 11.55
CA TYR A 269 -4.60 -13.34 12.60
C TYR A 269 -3.54 -13.67 13.67
N THR A 270 -2.28 -13.82 13.28
CA THR A 270 -1.18 -14.13 14.21
C THR A 270 -0.54 -12.89 14.83
N ASP A 271 -0.81 -11.70 14.29
CA ASP A 271 -0.29 -10.40 14.76
C ASP A 271 -1.41 -9.33 14.70
N ALA A 272 -2.45 -9.54 15.50
CA ALA A 272 -3.63 -8.68 15.49
C ALA A 272 -3.35 -7.36 16.24
N LYS A 273 -3.77 -6.23 15.65
CA LYS A 273 -3.60 -4.89 16.23
C LYS A 273 -4.97 -4.31 16.61
N GLU A 274 -5.12 -3.89 17.86
CA GLU A 274 -6.42 -3.42 18.37
C GLU A 274 -6.81 -2.03 17.87
N ASN A 275 -5.83 -1.19 17.55
CA ASN A 275 -5.99 0.20 17.08
C ASN A 275 -6.20 0.33 15.56
N HIS A 276 -6.28 -0.79 14.84
CA HIS A 276 -6.58 -0.84 13.42
C HIS A 276 -8.09 -1.00 13.21
N GLY A 277 -8.62 -0.78 12.00
CA GLY A 277 -10.03 -0.96 11.68
C GLY A 277 -10.42 -2.45 11.66
N LEU A 278 -9.70 -3.23 10.85
CA LEU A 278 -9.80 -4.70 10.89
C LEU A 278 -8.70 -5.30 11.78
N GLN A 279 -8.95 -6.47 12.36
CA GLN A 279 -7.88 -7.21 13.05
C GLN A 279 -7.08 -8.09 12.08
N TYR A 280 -7.66 -8.50 10.95
CA TYR A 280 -7.07 -9.41 9.96
C TYR A 280 -6.89 -8.71 8.60
N GLU A 281 -6.09 -7.65 8.59
CA GLU A 281 -5.93 -6.76 7.44
C GLU A 281 -5.22 -7.43 6.26
N LEU A 282 -4.16 -8.21 6.49
CA LEU A 282 -3.47 -8.95 5.44
C LEU A 282 -4.41 -9.98 4.78
N GLU A 283 -5.28 -10.62 5.55
CA GLU A 283 -6.29 -11.54 5.04
C GLU A 283 -7.34 -10.81 4.20
N TYR A 284 -7.71 -9.58 4.58
CA TYR A 284 -8.56 -8.71 3.76
C TYR A 284 -7.88 -8.33 2.45
N ILE A 285 -6.63 -7.87 2.49
CA ILE A 285 -5.87 -7.56 1.26
C ILE A 285 -5.81 -8.80 0.36
N LEU A 286 -5.60 -9.99 0.93
CA LEU A 286 -5.58 -11.24 0.17
C LEU A 286 -6.95 -11.64 -0.43
N SER A 287 -8.07 -11.36 0.25
CA SER A 287 -9.36 -12.01 -0.04
C SER A 287 -10.53 -11.08 -0.37
N GLY A 288 -10.50 -9.83 0.08
CA GLY A 288 -11.50 -8.79 -0.20
C GLY A 288 -12.91 -9.15 0.26
N LYS A 289 -13.08 -9.81 1.40
CA LYS A 289 -14.40 -10.10 2.00
C LYS A 289 -14.76 -9.04 3.04
N ILE A 290 -16.05 -8.80 3.23
CA ILE A 290 -16.58 -7.71 4.07
C ILE A 290 -16.30 -7.90 5.59
N GLY A 291 -15.64 -8.97 6.04
CA GLY A 291 -15.29 -9.08 7.46
C GLY A 291 -14.23 -10.10 7.80
N ASP A 292 -13.62 -9.89 8.97
CA ASP A 292 -12.44 -10.61 9.47
C ASP A 292 -12.60 -12.12 9.39
N SER A 293 -13.65 -12.68 9.98
CA SER A 293 -13.91 -14.13 9.94
C SER A 293 -13.99 -14.70 8.51
N LYS A 294 -14.60 -13.96 7.57
CA LYS A 294 -14.70 -14.40 6.17
C LYS A 294 -13.36 -14.29 5.45
N ASN A 295 -12.58 -13.26 5.73
CA ASN A 295 -11.23 -13.09 5.19
C ASN A 295 -10.29 -14.18 5.69
N LEU A 296 -10.31 -14.45 6.99
CA LEU A 296 -9.52 -15.53 7.60
C LEU A 296 -9.86 -16.89 6.96
N ASN A 297 -11.14 -17.22 6.82
CA ASN A 297 -11.57 -18.46 6.19
C ASN A 297 -11.12 -18.57 4.72
N ALA A 298 -11.17 -17.46 3.97
CA ALA A 298 -10.69 -17.41 2.60
C ALA A 298 -9.16 -17.55 2.53
N ALA A 299 -8.42 -16.89 3.41
CA ALA A 299 -6.96 -17.00 3.52
C ALA A 299 -6.53 -18.43 3.88
N ILE A 300 -7.19 -19.06 4.85
CA ILE A 300 -6.98 -20.47 5.21
C ILE A 300 -7.21 -21.39 4.01
N THR A 301 -8.28 -21.17 3.24
CA THR A 301 -8.61 -21.99 2.07
C THR A 301 -7.59 -21.84 0.94
N LYS A 302 -7.07 -20.61 0.73
CA LYS A 302 -5.99 -20.35 -0.24
C LYS A 302 -4.69 -21.01 0.22
N LEU A 303 -4.30 -20.79 1.47
CA LEU A 303 -3.10 -21.35 2.07
C LEU A 303 -3.11 -22.88 2.06
N PHE A 304 -4.24 -23.49 2.40
CA PHE A 304 -4.42 -24.95 2.37
C PHE A 304 -4.05 -25.53 1.00
N ALA A 305 -4.53 -24.92 -0.08
CA ALA A 305 -4.25 -25.45 -1.42
C ALA A 305 -2.81 -25.23 -1.88
N VAL A 306 -2.18 -24.11 -1.48
CA VAL A 306 -0.75 -23.90 -1.74
C VAL A 306 0.07 -24.98 -1.02
N ARG A 307 -0.28 -25.27 0.24
CA ARG A 307 0.37 -26.33 1.02
C ARG A 307 0.09 -27.74 0.49
N GLU A 308 -1.15 -28.03 0.11
CA GLU A 308 -1.54 -29.33 -0.46
C GLU A 308 -0.79 -29.59 -1.77
N LEU A 309 -0.71 -28.59 -2.64
CA LEU A 309 0.03 -28.70 -3.90
C LEU A 309 1.53 -28.92 -3.66
N ALA A 310 2.14 -28.17 -2.73
CA ALA A 310 3.55 -28.33 -2.40
C ALA A 310 3.85 -29.70 -1.77
N ASN A 311 3.00 -30.16 -0.85
CA ASN A 311 3.13 -31.46 -0.19
C ASN A 311 2.92 -32.60 -1.19
N PHE A 312 1.95 -32.48 -2.10
CA PHE A 312 1.72 -33.47 -3.15
C PHE A 312 2.86 -33.51 -4.17
N ALA A 313 3.37 -32.35 -4.60
CA ALA A 313 4.52 -32.27 -5.49
C ALA A 313 5.75 -32.94 -4.88
N TYR A 314 5.92 -32.85 -3.56
CA TYR A 314 6.97 -33.57 -2.85
C TYR A 314 6.70 -35.08 -2.75
N ILE A 315 5.51 -35.50 -2.30
CA ILE A 315 5.24 -36.91 -1.95
C ILE A 315 5.37 -37.85 -3.14
N ILE A 316 5.04 -37.38 -4.36
CA ILE A 316 5.19 -38.15 -5.60
C ILE A 316 6.64 -38.32 -6.05
N THR A 317 7.59 -37.69 -5.35
CA THR A 317 9.03 -37.86 -5.56
C THR A 317 9.69 -38.74 -4.49
N ASP A 318 9.00 -39.02 -3.38
CA ASP A 318 9.51 -39.85 -2.28
C ASP A 318 9.21 -41.34 -2.55
N SER A 319 10.23 -42.08 -2.98
CA SER A 319 10.09 -43.51 -3.32
C SER A 319 9.59 -44.38 -2.16
N ALA A 320 9.91 -44.02 -0.91
CA ALA A 320 9.46 -44.79 0.25
C ALA A 320 7.95 -44.59 0.48
N LYS A 321 7.48 -43.34 0.45
CA LYS A 321 6.06 -43.02 0.60
C LYS A 321 5.22 -43.55 -0.57
N ILE A 322 5.74 -43.52 -1.79
CA ILE A 322 5.09 -44.14 -2.96
C ILE A 322 4.94 -45.65 -2.76
N SER A 323 5.98 -46.33 -2.28
CA SER A 323 5.92 -47.78 -2.02
C SER A 323 4.92 -48.15 -0.92
N GLU A 324 4.79 -47.30 0.10
CA GLU A 324 3.81 -47.47 1.16
C GLU A 324 2.37 -47.31 0.62
N ALA A 325 2.14 -46.26 -0.17
CA ALA A 325 0.86 -46.04 -0.84
C ALA A 325 0.54 -47.17 -1.84
N GLU A 326 1.54 -47.73 -2.54
CA GLU A 326 1.38 -48.91 -3.42
C GLU A 326 0.94 -50.15 -2.65
N THR A 327 1.51 -50.36 -1.48
CA THR A 327 1.15 -51.49 -0.61
C THR A 327 -0.30 -51.37 -0.17
N MET A 328 -0.70 -50.20 0.33
CA MET A 328 -2.08 -49.95 0.73
C MET A 328 -3.05 -50.01 -0.47
N ALA A 329 -2.68 -49.44 -1.63
CA ALA A 329 -3.48 -49.49 -2.86
C ALA A 329 -3.68 -50.92 -3.34
N THR A 330 -2.66 -51.78 -3.21
CA THR A 330 -2.76 -53.20 -3.55
C THR A 330 -3.82 -53.88 -2.70
N VAL A 331 -3.76 -53.71 -1.38
CA VAL A 331 -4.76 -54.27 -0.44
C VAL A 331 -6.16 -53.79 -0.78
N ILE A 332 -6.35 -52.48 -0.94
CA ILE A 332 -7.66 -51.89 -1.26
C ILE A 332 -8.16 -52.41 -2.61
N SER A 333 -7.33 -52.48 -3.65
CA SER A 333 -7.72 -52.93 -4.99
C SER A 333 -8.16 -54.40 -5.00
N VAL A 334 -7.51 -55.25 -4.20
CA VAL A 334 -7.89 -56.67 -4.04
C VAL A 334 -9.23 -56.78 -3.31
N VAL A 335 -9.40 -56.07 -2.19
CA VAL A 335 -10.65 -56.11 -1.39
C VAL A 335 -11.84 -55.56 -2.16
N THR A 336 -11.64 -54.50 -2.95
CA THR A 336 -12.69 -53.87 -3.76
C THR A 336 -12.95 -54.58 -5.09
N LEU A 337 -12.14 -55.59 -5.45
CA LEU A 337 -12.18 -56.27 -6.74
C LEU A 337 -11.97 -55.33 -7.94
N MET A 338 -11.13 -54.29 -7.76
CA MET A 338 -10.83 -53.27 -8.76
C MET A 338 -9.32 -53.18 -9.10
N PRO A 339 -8.69 -54.27 -9.57
CA PRO A 339 -7.25 -54.27 -9.86
C PRO A 339 -6.86 -53.28 -10.98
N ALA A 340 -7.78 -53.01 -11.92
CA ALA A 340 -7.56 -52.03 -12.99
C ALA A 340 -7.52 -50.57 -12.49
N ALA A 341 -7.98 -50.30 -11.26
CA ALA A 341 -7.97 -48.97 -10.65
C ALA A 341 -6.80 -48.77 -9.66
N MET A 342 -5.90 -49.75 -9.51
CA MET A 342 -4.83 -49.72 -8.50
C MET A 342 -3.98 -48.44 -8.58
N GLU A 343 -3.60 -47.99 -9.78
CA GLU A 343 -2.82 -46.77 -9.97
C GLU A 343 -3.59 -45.51 -9.53
N ALA A 344 -4.88 -45.44 -9.87
CA ALA A 344 -5.74 -44.35 -9.41
C ALA A 344 -5.94 -44.35 -7.89
N ILE A 345 -6.08 -45.54 -7.27
CA ILE A 345 -6.17 -45.69 -5.81
C ILE A 345 -4.88 -45.21 -5.15
N LYS A 346 -3.70 -45.59 -5.67
CA LYS A 346 -2.40 -45.12 -5.18
C LYS A 346 -2.32 -43.60 -5.15
N TYR A 347 -2.58 -42.93 -6.27
CA TYR A 347 -2.50 -41.47 -6.31
C TYR A 347 -3.57 -40.79 -5.45
N GLY A 348 -4.74 -41.42 -5.28
CA GLY A 348 -5.75 -40.97 -4.33
C GLY A 348 -5.27 -41.05 -2.87
N ILE A 349 -4.54 -42.11 -2.49
CA ILE A 349 -3.92 -42.23 -1.17
C ILE A 349 -2.85 -41.16 -0.95
N LEU A 350 -1.98 -40.93 -1.93
CA LEU A 350 -0.95 -39.89 -1.86
C LEU A 350 -1.57 -38.48 -1.72
N ALA A 351 -2.67 -38.22 -2.44
CA ALA A 351 -3.42 -36.97 -2.30
C ALA A 351 -4.04 -36.82 -0.90
N ALA A 352 -4.66 -37.88 -0.37
CA ALA A 352 -5.20 -37.87 0.99
C ALA A 352 -4.12 -37.65 2.07
N TRP A 353 -2.95 -38.27 1.90
CA TRP A 353 -1.81 -38.07 2.79
C TRP A 353 -1.29 -36.63 2.72
N SER A 354 -1.21 -36.06 1.51
CA SER A 354 -0.82 -34.65 1.32
C SER A 354 -1.84 -33.68 1.93
N CYS A 355 -3.13 -34.00 1.85
CA CYS A 355 -4.22 -33.25 2.48
C CYS A 355 -4.05 -33.25 4.01
N ALA A 356 -3.84 -34.42 4.62
CA ALA A 356 -3.59 -34.57 6.04
C ALA A 356 -2.36 -33.78 6.53
N GLU A 357 -1.24 -33.88 5.83
CA GLU A 357 -0.02 -33.12 6.12
C GLU A 357 -0.28 -31.60 6.06
N SER A 358 -1.07 -31.16 5.09
CA SER A 358 -1.39 -29.74 4.91
C SER A 358 -2.28 -29.20 6.04
N VAL A 359 -3.16 -30.01 6.61
CA VAL A 359 -3.92 -29.62 7.81
C VAL A 359 -2.98 -29.37 8.99
N LEU A 360 -2.02 -30.27 9.21
CA LEU A 360 -1.04 -30.11 10.29
C LEU A 360 -0.14 -28.88 10.07
N ASP A 361 0.23 -28.59 8.83
CA ASP A 361 0.98 -27.39 8.45
C ASP A 361 0.20 -26.12 8.77
N LEU A 362 -1.08 -26.07 8.40
CA LEU A 362 -1.92 -24.90 8.67
C LEU A 362 -2.10 -24.65 10.16
N ARG A 363 -2.24 -25.71 10.98
CA ARG A 363 -2.28 -25.58 12.44
C ARG A 363 -1.00 -25.01 13.00
N ALA A 364 0.15 -25.49 12.51
CA ALA A 364 1.45 -24.98 12.94
C ALA A 364 1.58 -23.48 12.61
N LEU A 365 1.22 -23.08 11.38
CA LEU A 365 1.25 -21.68 10.94
C LEU A 365 0.31 -20.78 11.76
N LEU A 366 -0.93 -21.22 11.98
CA LEU A 366 -1.92 -20.48 12.79
C LEU A 366 -1.56 -20.43 14.28
N ALA A 367 -0.69 -21.34 14.75
CA ALA A 367 -0.10 -21.31 16.08
C ALA A 367 1.20 -20.48 16.16
N GLY A 368 1.59 -19.82 15.06
CA GLY A 368 2.79 -18.97 14.99
C GLY A 368 4.09 -19.70 14.70
N LYS A 369 4.05 -21.00 14.37
CA LYS A 369 5.24 -21.78 13.97
C LYS A 369 5.55 -21.58 12.49
N LYS A 370 6.78 -21.90 12.11
CA LYS A 370 7.26 -21.87 10.72
C LYS A 370 7.13 -23.22 10.01
N VAL A 371 6.78 -23.19 8.71
CA VAL A 371 6.66 -24.37 7.84
C VAL A 371 7.45 -24.15 6.55
N ALA A 372 8.20 -25.16 6.10
CA ALA A 372 9.00 -25.09 4.88
C ALA A 372 8.13 -24.98 3.61
N LEU A 373 8.53 -24.11 2.66
CA LEU A 373 7.87 -23.97 1.36
C LEU A 373 7.76 -25.31 0.63
N ILE A 374 8.87 -26.03 0.49
CA ILE A 374 8.91 -27.40 -0.02
C ILE A 374 9.48 -28.28 1.09
N LYS A 375 8.71 -29.27 1.52
CA LYS A 375 9.15 -30.21 2.55
C LYS A 375 10.13 -31.23 1.99
N ASN A 376 10.97 -31.76 2.89
CA ASN A 376 11.70 -32.99 2.67
C ASN A 376 11.24 -34.09 3.65
N SER A 377 11.83 -35.27 3.54
CA SER A 377 11.37 -36.46 4.28
C SER A 377 11.51 -36.30 5.80
N ALA A 378 12.48 -35.50 6.26
CA ALA A 378 12.70 -35.24 7.67
C ALA A 378 11.74 -34.21 8.28
N GLN A 379 11.07 -33.41 7.44
CA GLN A 379 10.11 -32.37 7.84
C GLN A 379 8.65 -32.86 7.76
N TRP A 380 8.44 -34.08 7.28
CA TRP A 380 7.13 -34.69 7.11
C TRP A 380 6.60 -35.21 8.46
N SER A 381 5.39 -34.82 8.86
CA SER A 381 4.88 -35.03 10.22
C SER A 381 3.80 -36.12 10.33
N THR A 382 3.16 -36.48 9.22
CA THR A 382 2.11 -37.51 9.19
C THR A 382 2.62 -38.87 8.73
N ASP A 383 2.07 -39.94 9.31
CA ASP A 383 2.26 -41.31 8.85
C ASP A 383 1.00 -41.81 8.14
N LEU A 384 1.15 -42.61 7.08
CA LEU A 384 0.02 -43.08 6.27
C LEU A 384 -0.99 -43.91 7.08
N TRP A 385 -0.53 -44.64 8.09
CA TRP A 385 -1.37 -45.48 8.94
C TRP A 385 -2.05 -44.72 10.08
N ASP A 386 -1.71 -43.44 10.29
CA ASP A 386 -2.25 -42.59 11.35
C ASP A 386 -2.88 -41.30 10.79
N LEU A 387 -3.43 -41.32 9.58
CA LEU A 387 -4.03 -40.12 8.97
C LEU A 387 -5.25 -39.59 9.74
N LEU A 388 -5.94 -40.45 10.50
CA LEU A 388 -7.07 -40.05 11.36
C LEU A 388 -6.65 -39.14 12.51
N SER A 389 -5.36 -39.13 12.87
CA SER A 389 -4.82 -38.19 13.86
C SER A 389 -4.99 -36.72 13.47
N VAL A 390 -5.32 -36.43 12.21
CA VAL A 390 -5.71 -35.08 11.80
C VAL A 390 -6.99 -34.61 12.52
N TRP A 391 -7.78 -35.49 13.15
CA TRP A 391 -9.00 -35.12 13.89
C TRP A 391 -8.66 -34.74 15.33
N ASP A 392 -7.44 -35.04 15.77
CA ASP A 392 -6.86 -34.46 16.97
C ASP A 392 -6.42 -33.02 16.66
N HIS A 393 -7.18 -32.05 17.17
CA HIS A 393 -6.94 -30.62 16.95
C HIS A 393 -5.63 -30.12 17.60
N GLU A 394 -5.00 -30.88 18.50
CA GLU A 394 -3.73 -30.52 19.12
C GLU A 394 -2.53 -30.95 18.25
N LYS A 395 -2.70 -31.95 17.38
CA LYS A 395 -1.65 -32.40 16.47
C LYS A 395 -1.40 -31.36 15.38
N MET A 396 -0.14 -31.01 15.18
CA MET A 396 0.33 -30.05 14.16
C MET A 396 1.74 -30.43 13.69
N SER A 397 2.19 -29.82 12.59
CA SER A 397 3.55 -30.04 12.08
C SER A 397 4.60 -29.47 13.03
N GLU A 398 5.77 -30.09 13.02
CA GLU A 398 6.93 -29.55 13.73
C GLU A 398 7.45 -28.28 13.07
N GLU A 399 8.01 -27.39 13.88
CA GLU A 399 8.55 -26.13 13.41
C GLU A 399 9.79 -26.35 12.54
N CYS A 400 9.81 -25.71 11.36
CA CYS A 400 10.93 -25.72 10.45
C CYS A 400 11.75 -24.44 10.62
N GLU A 401 13.02 -24.54 11.05
CA GLU A 401 13.91 -23.36 11.20
C GLU A 401 13.99 -22.51 9.92
N ASN A 402 14.10 -23.18 8.76
CA ASN A 402 14.15 -22.54 7.43
C ASN A 402 12.75 -22.33 6.80
N GLY A 403 11.70 -22.36 7.62
CA GLY A 403 10.32 -22.24 7.17
C GLY A 403 9.81 -20.81 7.10
N PHE A 404 8.71 -20.63 6.37
CA PHE A 404 7.95 -19.40 6.35
C PHE A 404 6.93 -19.42 7.49
N ASP A 405 6.75 -18.29 8.15
CA ASP A 405 5.63 -18.09 9.08
C ASP A 405 4.34 -17.75 8.33
N TYR A 406 3.23 -17.64 9.06
CA TYR A 406 1.92 -17.35 8.49
C TYR A 406 1.90 -16.06 7.68
N ASN A 407 2.49 -14.98 8.20
CA ASN A 407 2.56 -13.68 7.52
C ASN A 407 3.36 -13.78 6.22
N SER A 408 4.50 -14.47 6.21
CA SER A 408 5.32 -14.67 5.02
C SER A 408 4.55 -15.39 3.91
N TYR A 409 3.73 -16.39 4.25
CA TYR A 409 2.85 -17.04 3.28
C TYR A 409 1.76 -16.10 2.75
N LEU A 410 1.13 -15.28 3.61
CA LEU A 410 0.15 -14.28 3.16
C LEU A 410 0.79 -13.28 2.20
N LEU A 411 1.94 -12.73 2.55
CA LEU A 411 2.67 -11.75 1.75
C LEU A 411 3.11 -12.34 0.40
N ALA A 412 3.57 -13.58 0.36
CA ALA A 412 3.88 -14.28 -0.90
C ALA A 412 2.65 -14.40 -1.81
N MET A 413 1.47 -14.68 -1.27
CA MET A 413 0.24 -14.71 -2.05
C MET A 413 -0.24 -13.30 -2.47
N ILE A 414 -0.03 -12.28 -1.65
CA ILE A 414 -0.36 -10.88 -1.94
C ILE A 414 0.58 -10.29 -3.02
N LEU A 415 1.86 -10.70 -3.03
CA LEU A 415 2.83 -10.34 -4.07
C LEU A 415 2.31 -10.69 -5.48
N LEU A 416 1.62 -11.83 -5.58
CA LEU A 416 1.08 -12.36 -6.83
C LEU A 416 -0.22 -11.67 -7.27
N GLN A 417 -0.87 -10.87 -6.42
CA GLN A 417 -2.02 -10.08 -6.86
C GLN A 417 -1.62 -8.98 -7.86
N SER A 418 -2.62 -8.46 -8.59
CA SER A 418 -2.44 -7.25 -9.38
C SER A 418 -2.22 -6.04 -8.46
N GLN A 419 -1.44 -5.08 -8.93
CA GLN A 419 -1.16 -3.83 -8.23
C GLN A 419 -2.45 -3.12 -7.79
N LYS A 420 -3.43 -3.03 -8.71
CA LYS A 420 -4.77 -2.49 -8.43
C LYS A 420 -5.41 -3.11 -7.21
N THR A 421 -5.48 -4.44 -7.19
CA THR A 421 -6.17 -5.20 -6.14
C THR A 421 -5.50 -5.03 -4.80
N ARG A 422 -4.16 -5.12 -4.78
CA ARG A 422 -3.36 -4.99 -3.56
C ARG A 422 -3.47 -3.59 -2.99
N SER A 423 -3.26 -2.57 -3.82
CA SER A 423 -3.25 -1.18 -3.40
C SER A 423 -4.64 -0.70 -2.97
N SER A 424 -5.68 -1.00 -3.75
CA SER A 424 -7.05 -0.56 -3.41
C SER A 424 -7.49 -1.15 -2.07
N ARG A 425 -7.21 -2.43 -1.81
CA ARG A 425 -7.56 -3.08 -0.55
C ARG A 425 -6.71 -2.62 0.64
N ALA A 426 -5.45 -2.28 0.43
CA ALA A 426 -4.64 -1.66 1.48
C ALA A 426 -5.23 -0.30 1.88
N LEU A 427 -5.63 0.51 0.88
CA LEU A 427 -6.26 1.81 1.10
C LEU A 427 -7.65 1.70 1.76
N ASP A 428 -8.45 0.71 1.38
CA ASP A 428 -9.74 0.42 2.04
C ASP A 428 -9.57 0.25 3.56
N VAL A 429 -8.57 -0.53 3.96
CA VAL A 429 -8.27 -0.81 5.36
C VAL A 429 -7.75 0.43 6.08
N MET A 430 -6.84 1.19 5.45
CA MET A 430 -6.32 2.43 6.00
C MET A 430 -7.44 3.47 6.23
N GLU A 431 -8.38 3.59 5.27
CA GLU A 431 -9.56 4.44 5.40
C GLU A 431 -10.42 4.03 6.59
N LEU A 432 -10.73 2.73 6.72
CA LEU A 432 -11.52 2.22 7.84
C LEU A 432 -10.85 2.53 9.19
N THR A 433 -9.53 2.34 9.29
CA THR A 433 -8.77 2.63 10.51
C THR A 433 -8.90 4.09 10.92
N VAL A 434 -8.77 5.03 9.97
CA VAL A 434 -8.94 6.47 10.26
C VAL A 434 -10.37 6.76 10.71
N ARG A 435 -11.37 6.24 10.00
CA ARG A 435 -12.79 6.41 10.32
C ARG A 435 -13.12 5.93 11.74
N GLU A 436 -12.60 4.77 12.13
CA GLU A 436 -12.83 4.20 13.46
C GLU A 436 -12.07 4.91 14.58
N ALA A 437 -10.77 5.19 14.36
CA ALA A 437 -9.92 5.81 15.38
C ALA A 437 -10.33 7.25 15.70
N GLU A 438 -10.63 8.05 14.66
CA GLU A 438 -11.01 9.46 14.82
C GLU A 438 -12.52 9.67 14.95
N LYS A 439 -13.33 8.62 14.72
CA LYS A 439 -14.80 8.69 14.65
C LYS A 439 -15.28 9.66 13.56
N ARG A 440 -14.59 9.65 12.41
CA ARG A 440 -14.86 10.48 11.23
C ARG A 440 -15.38 9.62 10.08
N PRO A 441 -16.68 9.25 10.05
CA PRO A 441 -17.23 8.37 9.01
C PRO A 441 -17.20 8.99 7.59
N ASP A 442 -17.04 10.30 7.53
CA ASP A 442 -16.92 11.14 6.34
C ASP A 442 -15.50 11.14 5.74
N PHE A 443 -14.49 10.63 6.44
CA PHE A 443 -13.14 10.55 5.89
C PHE A 443 -13.09 9.68 4.63
N CYS A 444 -12.38 10.15 3.61
CA CYS A 444 -12.23 9.49 2.32
C CYS A 444 -10.75 9.52 1.92
N ILE A 445 -10.10 8.35 1.88
CA ILE A 445 -8.68 8.27 1.54
C ILE A 445 -8.43 8.58 0.06
N ASN A 446 -9.47 8.44 -0.78
CA ASN A 446 -9.41 8.84 -2.19
C ASN A 446 -9.18 10.35 -2.35
N ASP A 447 -9.64 11.17 -1.39
CA ASP A 447 -9.45 12.63 -1.43
C ASP A 447 -8.11 13.04 -0.82
N CYS A 448 -7.25 12.09 -0.44
CA CYS A 448 -5.94 12.39 0.10
C CYS A 448 -4.91 12.57 -1.03
N ILE A 449 -4.09 13.61 -0.89
CA ILE A 449 -3.04 14.04 -1.80
C ILE A 449 -1.68 13.62 -1.24
N VAL A 450 -0.84 13.08 -2.12
CA VAL A 450 0.55 12.70 -1.80
C VAL A 450 1.55 13.71 -2.36
N GLU A 451 1.22 14.32 -3.50
CA GLU A 451 2.05 15.29 -4.21
C GLU A 451 1.18 16.32 -4.89
N SER A 452 1.59 17.59 -4.84
CA SER A 452 0.91 18.69 -5.51
C SER A 452 1.89 19.81 -5.83
N GLY A 453 1.68 20.44 -6.99
CA GLY A 453 2.23 21.73 -7.35
C GLY A 453 1.41 22.86 -6.74
N LEU A 454 2.06 23.87 -6.19
CA LEU A 454 1.43 25.08 -5.68
C LEU A 454 1.89 26.25 -6.56
N SER A 455 0.94 26.87 -7.27
CA SER A 455 1.17 28.13 -7.99
C SER A 455 0.53 29.29 -7.23
N VAL A 456 1.31 30.33 -6.99
CA VAL A 456 0.87 31.54 -6.30
C VAL A 456 1.15 32.76 -7.17
N SER A 457 0.09 33.49 -7.46
CA SER A 457 0.14 34.78 -8.15
C SER A 457 0.18 35.91 -7.13
N PHE A 458 1.30 36.63 -7.07
CA PHE A 458 1.48 37.81 -6.24
C PHE A 458 1.26 39.08 -7.05
N GLN A 459 0.70 40.08 -6.39
CA GLN A 459 0.55 41.43 -6.90
C GLN A 459 1.39 42.39 -6.05
N TYR A 460 2.11 43.31 -6.68
CA TYR A 460 2.85 44.37 -5.97
C TYR A 460 2.81 45.68 -6.76
N HIS A 461 2.99 46.80 -6.06
CA HIS A 461 2.94 48.13 -6.66
C HIS A 461 4.34 48.74 -6.73
N THR A 462 4.70 49.35 -7.87
CA THR A 462 5.95 50.12 -8.02
C THR A 462 6.07 51.20 -6.95
N ALA A 463 7.19 51.24 -6.23
CA ALA A 463 7.41 52.23 -5.17
C ALA A 463 8.19 53.44 -5.67
N PHE A 464 9.16 53.20 -6.56
CA PHE A 464 10.10 54.22 -7.05
C PHE A 464 9.93 54.47 -8.55
N ALA A 465 9.50 53.47 -9.33
CA ALA A 465 9.24 53.62 -10.77
C ALA A 465 7.87 54.22 -11.11
N GLY A 466 6.90 54.19 -10.19
CA GLY A 466 5.57 54.79 -10.36
C GLY A 466 5.46 56.25 -9.90
N MET A 467 6.56 56.87 -9.49
CA MET A 467 6.59 58.31 -9.18
C MET A 467 6.72 59.10 -10.49
N ASP A 468 5.58 59.41 -11.09
CA ASP A 468 5.54 60.41 -12.14
C ASP A 468 5.87 61.77 -11.51
N LEU A 469 7.06 62.32 -11.77
CA LEU A 469 7.58 63.53 -11.10
C LEU A 469 6.72 64.78 -11.32
N LEU A 470 5.72 64.69 -12.21
CA LEU A 470 4.86 65.78 -12.66
C LEU A 470 3.36 65.54 -12.41
N THR A 471 2.95 64.33 -12.00
CA THR A 471 1.53 63.94 -11.89
C THR A 471 1.33 62.97 -10.72
N GLU A 472 0.40 63.24 -9.81
CA GLU A 472 0.14 62.42 -8.58
C GLU A 472 -0.40 60.99 -8.83
N LYS A 473 -0.38 60.49 -10.08
CA LYS A 473 -0.85 59.15 -10.40
C LYS A 473 0.23 58.10 -10.17
N ARG A 474 0.02 57.24 -9.19
CA ARG A 474 0.76 55.97 -9.03
C ARG A 474 0.13 54.91 -9.94
N GLU A 475 0.63 54.76 -11.16
CA GLU A 475 0.28 53.62 -12.03
C GLU A 475 1.47 52.63 -12.05
N GLY A 476 1.22 51.36 -11.73
CA GLY A 476 2.26 50.33 -11.76
C GLY A 476 1.99 49.11 -10.91
N THR A 477 0.83 48.49 -11.05
CA THR A 477 0.58 47.16 -10.50
C THR A 477 1.27 46.12 -11.38
N LEU A 478 2.20 45.36 -10.79
CA LEU A 478 2.92 44.28 -11.44
C LEU A 478 2.53 42.94 -10.81
N PHE A 479 2.69 41.87 -11.57
CA PHE A 479 2.40 40.51 -11.14
C PHE A 479 3.67 39.67 -11.21
N THR A 480 3.85 38.78 -10.24
CA THR A 480 4.85 37.72 -10.30
C THR A 480 4.18 36.42 -9.90
N GLU A 481 4.58 35.34 -10.55
CA GLU A 481 4.11 33.99 -10.26
C GLU A 481 5.27 33.20 -9.66
N ALA A 482 4.98 32.43 -8.62
CA ALA A 482 5.92 31.50 -8.03
C ALA A 482 5.26 30.13 -7.96
N VAL A 483 5.98 29.11 -8.45
CA VAL A 483 5.52 27.73 -8.49
C VAL A 483 6.49 26.88 -7.68
N THR A 484 5.97 26.00 -6.83
CA THR A 484 6.75 24.97 -6.14
C THR A 484 6.01 23.64 -6.19
N THR A 485 6.71 22.53 -6.04
CA THR A 485 6.10 21.20 -5.94
C THR A 485 6.56 20.55 -4.65
N TYR A 486 5.61 20.02 -3.89
CA TYR A 486 5.90 19.24 -2.69
C TYR A 486 5.38 17.82 -2.86
N SER A 487 6.16 16.84 -2.40
CA SER A 487 5.87 15.41 -2.57
C SER A 487 6.40 14.61 -1.39
N TYR A 488 5.53 13.80 -0.77
CA TYR A 488 5.98 12.82 0.22
C TYR A 488 6.79 11.67 -0.40
N ARG A 489 6.75 11.48 -1.72
CA ARG A 489 7.44 10.37 -2.41
C ARG A 489 8.90 10.66 -2.68
N LYS A 490 9.28 11.94 -2.72
CA LYS A 490 10.62 12.41 -3.11
C LYS A 490 11.43 12.92 -1.91
N ALA A 491 10.84 12.98 -0.72
CA ALA A 491 11.50 13.48 0.47
C ALA A 491 12.27 12.35 1.17
N GLY A 492 13.60 12.37 1.01
CA GLY A 492 14.48 11.90 2.08
C GLY A 492 14.31 12.87 3.25
N VAL A 493 13.68 12.40 4.33
CA VAL A 493 13.81 13.00 5.66
C VAL A 493 15.15 12.58 6.23
#